data_AF-A0ABD1BS17-F1
#
_entry.id   AF-A0ABD1BS17-F1
#
_cell.length_a   1.000
_cell.length_b   1.000
_cell.length_c   1.000
_cell.angle_alpha   90.00
_cell.angle_beta   90.00
_cell.angle_gamma   90.00
#
_symmetry.space_group_name_H-M   'P 1'
#
loop_
_entity.id
_entity.type
_entity.pdbx_description
1 polymer ?
#
loop_
_entity_poly.entity_id
_entity_poly.type
_entity_poly.pdbx_seq_one_letter_code
_entity_poly.pdbx_strand_id
1 'polypeptide(L)' 'MAPSTSSFSPKLLPCVVFDDLKKGFANKEVVVRVIHFWEARNPRKGGLLMGLELLLIDKKSTVIQAFITAN' A
#
# COMPACT_ATOMS: atom_id res chain seq x y z
N MET A 1 20.82 11.57 -41.12
CA MET A 1 19.91 10.59 -40.47
C MET A 1 19.66 11.08 -39.06
N ALA A 2 18.45 11.53 -38.72
CA ALA A 2 18.12 11.95 -37.36
C ALA A 2 17.78 10.71 -36.51
N PRO A 3 18.19 10.65 -35.23
CA PRO A 3 17.87 9.51 -34.38
C PRO A 3 16.38 9.55 -34.03
N SER A 4 15.68 8.45 -34.29
CA SER A 4 14.31 8.25 -33.84
C SER A 4 14.29 8.15 -32.32
N THR A 5 13.80 9.18 -31.65
CA THR A 5 13.50 9.17 -30.23
C THR A 5 12.42 8.11 -29.97
N SER A 6 12.81 6.94 -29.45
CA SER A 6 11.84 5.97 -28.95
C SER A 6 11.13 6.60 -27.76
N SER A 7 9.86 6.93 -27.94
CA SER A 7 9.02 7.43 -26.85
C SER A 7 8.87 6.32 -25.82
N PHE A 8 9.58 6.42 -24.70
CA PHE A 8 9.30 5.63 -23.51
C PHE A 8 7.91 6.06 -23.01
N SER A 9 6.88 5.30 -23.36
CA SER A 9 5.58 5.38 -22.71
C SER A 9 5.62 4.41 -21.52
N PRO A 10 5.81 4.89 -20.27
CA PRO A 10 5.64 4.02 -19.12
C PRO A 10 4.21 3.49 -19.18
N LYS A 11 4.07 2.16 -19.23
CA LYS A 11 2.77 1.52 -19.04
C LYS A 11 2.28 1.91 -17.65
N LEU A 12 1.37 2.88 -17.59
CA LEU A 12 0.68 3.23 -16.36
C LEU A 12 -0.18 2.02 -16.00
N LEU A 13 0.26 1.23 -15.03
CA LEU A 13 -0.62 0.21 -14.44
C LEU A 13 -1.85 0.95 -13.91
N PRO A 14 -3.06 0.46 -14.19
CA PRO A 14 -4.26 1.09 -13.67
C PRO A 14 -4.21 0.99 -12.14
N CYS A 15 -3.95 2.12 -11.49
CA CYS A 15 -4.04 2.25 -10.04
C CYS A 15 -5.48 1.93 -9.62
N VAL A 16 -5.64 0.85 -8.86
CA VAL A 16 -6.97 0.41 -8.39
C VAL A 16 -7.32 1.08 -7.06
N VAL A 17 -8.62 1.11 -6.73
CA VAL A 17 -9.12 1.54 -5.41
C VAL A 17 -9.33 0.36 -4.49
N PHE A 18 -9.60 0.61 -3.21
CA PHE A 18 -9.85 -0.47 -2.25
C PHE A 18 -11.05 -1.35 -2.65
N ASP A 19 -12.09 -0.78 -3.24
CA ASP A 19 -13.27 -1.54 -3.71
C ASP A 19 -12.94 -2.59 -4.79
N ASP A 20 -11.85 -2.42 -5.53
CA ASP A 20 -11.42 -3.34 -6.59
C ASP A 20 -10.59 -4.51 -6.05
N LEU A 21 -10.25 -4.48 -4.76
CA LEU A 21 -9.48 -5.52 -4.10
C LEU A 21 -10.38 -6.70 -3.73
N LYS A 22 -9.84 -7.90 -3.88
CA LYS A 22 -10.48 -9.15 -3.45
C LYS A 22 -9.65 -9.74 -2.31
N LYS A 23 -10.32 -10.47 -1.42
CA LYS A 23 -9.65 -11.20 -0.34
C LYS A 23 -8.64 -12.20 -0.92
N GLY A 24 -7.44 -12.24 -0.35
CA GLY A 24 -6.34 -13.14 -0.75
C GLY A 24 -5.12 -12.39 -1.27
N PHE A 25 -4.13 -13.13 -1.75
CA PHE A 25 -2.95 -12.54 -2.39
C PHE A 25 -3.33 -11.95 -3.75
N ALA A 26 -2.90 -10.71 -4.00
CA ALA A 26 -3.12 -10.02 -5.25
C ALA A 26 -1.83 -9.35 -5.71
N ASN A 27 -1.55 -9.41 -7.01
CA ASN A 27 -0.49 -8.63 -7.64
C ASN A 27 -1.12 -7.38 -8.28
N LYS A 28 -1.52 -6.43 -7.43
CA LYS A 28 -2.16 -5.17 -7.82
C LYS A 28 -1.47 -4.02 -7.12
N GLU A 29 -1.32 -2.91 -7.82
CA GLU A 29 -0.80 -1.66 -7.26
C GLU A 29 -1.97 -0.73 -6.88
N VAL A 30 -1.86 -0.14 -5.68
CA VAL A 30 -2.79 0.87 -5.16
C VAL A 30 -2.03 2.13 -4.80
N VAL A 31 -2.59 3.29 -5.09
CA VAL A 31 -2.08 4.58 -4.63
C VAL A 31 -3.00 5.07 -3.53
N VAL A 32 -2.41 5.28 -2.36
CA VAL A 32 -3.11 5.62 -1.12
C VAL A 32 -2.37 6.72 -0.38
N ARG A 33 -3.04 7.37 0.57
CA ARG A 33 -2.40 8.23 1.55
C ARG A 33 -2.43 7.54 2.91
N VAL A 34 -1.37 7.71 3.69
CA VAL A 34 -1.34 7.30 5.10
C VAL A 34 -2.04 8.38 5.92
N ILE A 35 -3.09 8.03 6.65
CA ILE A 35 -3.73 8.92 7.62
C ILE A 35 -2.93 8.91 8.92
N HIS A 36 -2.62 7.72 9.42
CA HIS A 36 -1.89 7.53 10.67
C HIS A 36 -1.15 6.20 10.67
N PHE A 37 -0.10 6.09 11.47
CA PHE A 37 0.59 4.82 11.72
C PHE A 37 1.07 4.77 13.17
N TRP A 38 1.13 3.57 13.73
CA TRP A 38 1.65 3.34 15.07
C TRP A 38 2.31 1.97 15.19
N GLU A 39 3.21 1.85 16.16
CA GLU A 39 3.85 0.58 16.47
C GLU A 39 2.84 -0.39 17.07
N ALA A 40 2.71 -1.56 16.46
CA ALA A 40 1.99 -2.67 17.06
C ALA A 40 2.94 -3.41 17.99
N ARG A 41 2.71 -3.31 19.29
CA ARG A 41 3.54 -3.97 20.33
C ARG A 41 2.74 -5.03 21.06
N ASN A 42 3.40 -6.13 21.42
CA ASN A 42 2.83 -7.19 22.24
C ASN A 42 3.07 -6.88 23.73
N PRO A 43 2.06 -6.39 24.48
CA PRO A 43 2.25 -6.09 25.90
C PRO A 43 2.53 -7.34 26.74
N ARG A 44 2.09 -8.53 26.29
CA ARG A 44 2.33 -9.80 26.99
C ARG A 44 3.76 -10.34 26.79
N LYS A 45 4.50 -9.80 25.83
CA LYS A 45 5.90 -10.16 25.54
C LYS A 45 6.85 -8.98 25.80
N GLY A 46 6.62 -8.26 26.90
CA GLY A 46 7.48 -7.13 27.29
C GLY A 46 7.49 -5.97 26.30
N GLY A 47 6.39 -5.77 25.56
CA GLY A 47 6.31 -4.70 24.55
C GLY A 47 7.06 -5.02 23.25
N LEU A 48 7.32 -6.31 22.97
CA LEU A 48 7.93 -6.76 21.71
C LEU A 48 7.22 -6.15 20.51
N LEU A 49 7.98 -5.53 19.61
CA LEU A 49 7.47 -4.98 18.37
C LEU A 49 6.98 -6.11 17.46
N MET A 50 5.69 -6.11 17.15
CA MET A 50 5.06 -7.07 16.23
C MET A 50 5.01 -6.55 14.80
N GLY A 51 5.03 -5.23 14.62
CA GLY A 51 4.91 -4.60 13.31
C GLY A 51 4.48 -3.14 13.38
N LEU A 52 4.09 -2.61 12.22
CA LEU A 52 3.50 -1.30 12.06
C LEU A 52 2.04 -1.47 11.64
N GLU A 53 1.14 -0.84 12.39
CA GLU A 53 -0.26 -0.69 12.02
C GLU A 53 -0.42 0.63 11.29
N LEU A 54 -1.18 0.62 10.18
CA LEU A 54 -1.40 1.77 9.31
C LEU A 54 -2.89 1.96 9.05
N LEU A 55 -3.31 3.22 9.05
CA LEU A 55 -4.61 3.64 8.56
C LEU A 55 -4.41 4.31 7.20
N LEU A 56 -4.97 3.71 6.14
CA LEU A 56 -4.78 4.15 4.76
C LEU A 56 -6.10 4.66 4.18
N ILE A 57 -6.03 5.67 3.31
CA ILE A 57 -7.17 6.21 2.58
C ILE A 57 -6.90 6.25 1.08
N ASP A 58 -7.87 5.84 0.28
CA ASP A 58 -7.79 5.89 -1.18
C ASP A 58 -8.46 7.15 -1.77
N LYS A 59 -8.48 7.25 -3.11
CA LYS A 59 -9.09 8.39 -3.81
C LYS A 59 -10.61 8.51 -3.64
N LYS A 60 -11.30 7.44 -3.22
CA LYS A 60 -12.74 7.46 -2.94
C LYS A 60 -13.03 7.84 -1.48
N SER A 61 -11.99 8.18 -0.71
CA SER A 61 -12.09 8.39 0.73
C SER A 61 -12.48 7.12 1.50
N THR A 62 -12.26 5.94 0.91
CA THR A 62 -12.43 4.67 1.62
C THR A 62 -11.22 4.47 2.52
N VAL A 63 -11.46 4.13 3.78
CA VAL A 63 -10.42 3.90 4.78
C VAL A 63 -10.26 2.41 5.05
N ILE A 64 -9.01 1.93 5.09
CA ILE A 64 -8.68 0.56 5.46
C ILE A 64 -7.55 0.55 6.49
N GLN A 65 -7.57 -0.45 7.34
CA GLN A 65 -6.48 -0.78 8.25
C GLN A 65 -5.52 -1.78 7.59
N ALA A 66 -4.22 -1.53 7.68
CA ALA A 66 -3.17 -2.35 7.10
C ALA A 66 -2.07 -2.64 8.12
N PHE A 67 -1.42 -3.80 7.99
CA PHE A 67 -0.39 -4.25 8.92
C PHE A 67 0.88 -4.67 8.18
N ILE A 68 2.04 -4.18 8.62
CA ILE A 68 3.36 -4.62 8.15
C ILE A 68 4.03 -5.35 9.31
N THR A 69 4.37 -6.62 9.14
CA THR A 69 4.99 -7.43 10.19
C THR A 69 6.40 -6.94 10.50
N ALA A 70 6.82 -7.03 11.77
CA ALA A 70 8.23 -6.93 12.14
C ALA A 70 8.98 -8.19 11.66
N ASN A 71 10.26 -8.04 11.31
CA ASN A 71 11.14 -9.12 10.83
C ASN A 71 11.41 -10.19 11.90
#